data_AF-A0A7K2C6K8-F1
#
_entry.id   AF-A0A7K2C6K8-F1
#
_cell.length_a   1.000
_cell.length_b   1.000
_cell.length_c   1.000
_cell.angle_alpha   90.00
_cell.angle_beta   90.00
_cell.angle_gamma   90.00
#
_symmetry.space_group_name_H-M   'P 1'
#
loop_
_entity.id
_entity.type
_entity.pdbx_description
1 polymer ?
#
loop_
_entity_poly.entity_id
_entity_poly.type
_entity_poly.pdbx_seq_one_letter_code
_entity_poly.pdbx_strand_id
1 'polypeptide(L)'
;MTKKCYLIALLGLLLSAASSTAQQAPQIDIDYASFAYDELESLVELYMAVEAGSLTYEAGDSLFTSTFPLELSLLSSSDTDLDASAERVVWEWQMDLQFAVMDPSAITEGQVFLRQVRLTVVPGEY
;
A
#
# COMPACT_ATOMS: atom_id res chain seq x y z
N MET A 1 -26.88 -10.62 -60.42
CA MET A 1 -25.98 -11.14 -59.37
C MET A 1 -25.59 -9.98 -58.47
N THR A 2 -25.88 -10.11 -57.18
CA THR A 2 -26.14 -9.04 -56.21
C THR A 2 -24.84 -8.58 -55.52
N LYS A 3 -24.53 -7.29 -55.59
CA LYS A 3 -23.43 -6.66 -54.83
C LYS A 3 -23.83 -6.59 -53.35
N LYS A 4 -23.06 -7.22 -52.46
CA LYS A 4 -23.24 -7.09 -51.01
C LYS A 4 -22.37 -5.95 -50.49
N CYS A 5 -23.00 -4.87 -50.05
CA CYS A 5 -22.41 -3.85 -49.21
C CYS A 5 -22.16 -4.44 -47.81
N TYR A 6 -20.91 -4.56 -47.40
CA TYR A 6 -20.53 -4.74 -46.00
C TYR A 6 -19.66 -3.55 -45.61
N LEU A 7 -20.32 -2.42 -45.36
CA LEU A 7 -19.71 -1.25 -44.75
C LEU A 7 -20.67 -0.85 -43.63
N ILE A 8 -20.11 -0.43 -42.48
CA ILE A 8 -20.83 0.07 -41.28
C ILE A 8 -21.17 -1.04 -40.27
N ALA A 9 -20.16 -1.53 -39.54
CA ALA A 9 -20.35 -2.08 -38.18
C ALA A 9 -19.02 -2.19 -37.39
N LEU A 10 -18.04 -1.31 -37.61
CA LEU A 10 -16.72 -1.42 -36.94
C LEU A 10 -16.21 -0.10 -36.34
N LEU A 11 -17.09 0.83 -36.00
CA LEU A 11 -16.72 2.17 -35.51
C LEU A 11 -17.50 2.58 -34.26
N GLY A 12 -17.61 1.68 -33.28
CA GLY A 12 -18.38 1.96 -32.04
C GLY A 12 -17.81 1.36 -30.75
N LEU A 13 -16.59 0.82 -30.77
CA LEU A 13 -16.07 0.01 -29.66
C LEU A 13 -14.69 0.44 -29.15
N LEU A 14 -14.31 1.71 -29.35
CA LEU A 14 -12.98 2.22 -28.98
C LEU A 14 -12.96 3.40 -28.01
N LEU A 15 -14.10 3.80 -27.41
CA LEU A 15 -14.16 4.96 -26.50
C LEU A 15 -14.46 4.62 -25.03
N SER A 16 -14.13 3.39 -24.60
CA SER A 16 -14.00 3.08 -23.18
C SER A 16 -12.54 2.84 -22.82
N ALA A 17 -11.64 3.72 -23.29
CA ALA A 17 -10.36 3.87 -22.62
C ALA A 17 -10.66 4.46 -21.25
N ALA A 18 -10.86 3.58 -20.27
CA ALA A 18 -10.94 3.97 -18.88
C ALA A 18 -9.74 4.87 -18.59
N SER A 19 -10.01 6.14 -18.34
CA SER A 19 -9.04 7.03 -17.72
C SER A 19 -8.80 6.47 -16.32
N SER A 20 -7.87 5.51 -16.22
CA SER A 20 -7.21 5.23 -14.96
C SER A 20 -6.53 6.55 -14.59
N THR A 21 -7.16 7.30 -13.69
CA THR A 21 -6.44 8.35 -12.99
C THR A 21 -5.43 7.58 -12.16
N ALA A 22 -4.14 7.71 -12.51
CA ALA A 22 -3.08 7.13 -11.73
C ALA A 22 -3.12 7.81 -10.36
N GLN A 23 -3.80 7.16 -9.41
CA GLN A 23 -3.81 7.60 -8.02
C GLN A 23 -2.37 7.51 -7.54
N GLN A 24 -1.83 8.66 -7.10
CA GLN A 24 -0.49 8.69 -6.53
C GLN A 24 -0.49 7.80 -5.29
N ALA A 25 0.51 6.93 -5.17
CA ALA A 25 0.65 6.09 -4.00
C ALA A 25 0.80 6.97 -2.73
N PRO A 26 0.17 6.59 -1.61
CA PRO A 26 0.38 7.27 -0.34
C PRO A 26 1.86 7.35 0.01
N GLN A 27 2.28 8.47 0.59
CA GLN A 27 3.62 8.60 1.15
C GLN A 27 3.62 7.98 2.55
N ILE A 28 4.46 6.96 2.71
CA ILE A 28 4.58 6.17 3.93
C ILE A 28 6.05 6.09 4.29
N ASP A 29 6.37 6.46 5.53
CA ASP A 29 7.70 6.37 6.10
C ASP A 29 7.69 5.41 7.29
N ILE A 30 8.80 4.70 7.50
CA ILE A 30 9.03 3.93 8.74
C ILE A 30 9.68 4.88 9.74
N ASP A 31 8.90 5.33 10.71
CA ASP A 31 9.38 6.22 11.78
C ASP A 31 10.25 5.47 12.77
N TYR A 32 9.86 4.25 13.12
CA TYR A 32 10.55 3.44 14.12
C TYR A 32 10.34 1.95 13.88
N ALA A 33 11.40 1.18 14.11
CA ALA A 33 11.35 -0.28 14.16
C ALA A 33 12.04 -0.77 15.44
N SER A 34 11.41 -1.71 16.14
CA SER A 34 12.01 -2.39 17.28
C SER A 34 11.97 -3.90 17.12
N PHE A 35 13.04 -4.52 17.61
CA PHE A 35 13.27 -5.95 17.57
C PHE A 35 13.59 -6.40 18.99
N ALA A 36 12.82 -7.37 19.47
CA ALA A 36 13.10 -8.08 20.71
C ALA A 36 13.06 -9.57 20.41
N TYR A 37 13.94 -10.35 21.01
CA TYR A 37 13.93 -11.80 20.80
C TYR A 37 14.27 -12.54 22.07
N ASP A 38 13.76 -13.76 22.16
CA ASP A 38 14.19 -14.77 23.11
C ASP A 38 14.60 -16.05 22.38
N GLU A 39 14.73 -17.16 23.10
CA GLU A 39 15.15 -18.45 22.54
C GLU A 39 14.08 -19.09 21.62
N LEU A 40 12.84 -18.63 21.67
CA LEU A 40 11.69 -19.23 21.01
C LEU A 40 11.08 -18.32 19.94
N GLU A 41 11.08 -17.01 20.17
CA GLU A 41 10.40 -16.04 19.33
C GLU A 41 11.15 -14.71 19.18
N SER A 42 10.97 -14.08 18.02
CA SER A 42 11.33 -12.69 17.74
C SER A 42 10.06 -11.86 17.59
N LEU A 43 9.97 -10.80 18.38
CA LEU A 43 8.98 -9.75 18.25
C LEU A 43 9.53 -8.62 17.37
N VAL A 44 8.79 -8.31 16.31
CA VAL A 44 9.05 -7.16 15.44
C VAL A 44 7.89 -6.17 15.59
N GLU A 45 8.23 -4.91 15.83
CA GLU A 45 7.28 -3.81 15.85
C GLU A 45 7.71 -2.74 14.85
N LEU A 46 6.79 -2.38 13.95
CA LEU A 46 6.98 -1.33 12.96
C LEU A 46 5.99 -0.20 13.24
N TYR A 47 6.49 1.02 13.31
CA TYR A 47 5.71 2.23 13.45
C TYR A 47 5.87 3.02 12.16
N MET A 48 4.77 3.16 11.44
CA MET A 48 4.72 3.83 10.15
C MET A 48 4.00 5.16 10.28
N ALA A 49 4.55 6.20 9.68
CA ALA A 49 3.88 7.47 9.44
C ALA A 49 3.32 7.47 8.02
N VAL A 50 2.01 7.74 7.92
CA VAL A 50 1.33 7.95 6.63
C VAL A 50 1.05 9.44 6.52
N GLU A 51 1.61 10.10 5.51
CA GLU A 51 1.40 11.54 5.32
C GLU A 51 -0.04 11.82 4.92
N ALA A 52 -0.79 12.50 5.80
CA ALA A 52 -2.23 12.68 5.66
C ALA A 52 -2.61 13.45 4.39
N GLY A 53 -1.75 14.37 3.96
CA GLY A 53 -1.93 15.17 2.74
C GLY A 53 -1.67 14.39 1.45
N SER A 54 -0.98 13.25 1.52
CA SER A 54 -0.76 12.37 0.36
C SER A 54 -1.96 11.46 0.05
N LEU A 55 -2.93 11.38 0.97
CA LEU A 55 -4.09 10.51 0.85
C LEU A 55 -5.17 11.13 -0.04
N THR A 56 -5.78 10.29 -0.87
CA THR A 56 -7.01 10.65 -1.60
C THR A 56 -8.21 10.31 -0.75
N TYR A 57 -9.06 11.30 -0.47
CA TYR A 57 -10.26 11.11 0.34
C TYR A 57 -11.52 11.16 -0.51
N GLU A 58 -12.42 10.23 -0.25
CA GLU A 58 -13.77 10.19 -0.80
C GLU A 58 -14.77 10.74 0.22
N ALA A 59 -15.72 11.56 -0.26
CA ALA A 59 -16.76 12.11 0.60
C ALA A 59 -17.81 11.03 0.93
N GLY A 60 -18.02 10.78 2.23
CA GLY A 60 -19.14 9.99 2.75
C GLY A 60 -20.21 10.86 3.41
N ASP A 61 -21.18 10.21 4.06
CA ASP A 61 -22.34 10.91 4.67
C ASP A 61 -21.97 11.90 5.78
N SER A 62 -20.85 11.67 6.47
CA SER A 62 -20.42 12.50 7.62
C SER A 62 -18.92 12.71 7.71
N LEU A 63 -18.13 11.94 6.97
CA LEU A 63 -16.67 11.95 7.01
C LEU A 63 -16.12 11.80 5.60
N PHE A 64 -14.90 12.26 5.43
CA PHE A 64 -14.07 11.99 4.27
C PHE A 64 -13.17 10.81 4.60
N THR A 65 -13.23 9.74 3.79
CA THR A 65 -12.51 8.50 4.05
C THR A 65 -11.47 8.23 2.97
N SER A 66 -10.29 7.80 3.36
CA SER A 66 -9.27 7.27 2.46
C SER A 66 -9.04 5.81 2.81
N THR A 67 -8.99 4.97 1.78
CA THR A 67 -8.67 3.54 1.92
C THR A 67 -7.63 3.15 0.88
N PHE A 68 -6.60 2.42 1.30
CA PHE A 68 -5.62 1.84 0.38
C PHE A 68 -5.10 0.49 0.90
N PRO A 69 -4.75 -0.44 -0.01
CA PRO A 69 -4.14 -1.70 0.38
C PRO A 69 -2.70 -1.49 0.84
N LEU A 70 -2.36 -2.03 2.01
CA LEU A 70 -1.01 -2.14 2.52
C LEU A 70 -0.58 -3.60 2.44
N GLU A 71 0.55 -3.84 1.78
CA GLU A 71 1.23 -5.13 1.77
C GLU A 71 2.58 -4.96 2.47
N LEU A 72 2.84 -5.79 3.49
CA LEU A 72 4.10 -5.86 4.21
C LEU A 72 4.67 -7.26 4.10
N SER A 73 5.97 -7.33 3.84
CA SER A 73 6.73 -8.58 3.81
C SER A 73 7.97 -8.45 4.68
N LEU A 74 8.25 -9.48 5.48
CA LEU A 74 9.51 -9.63 6.18
C LEU A 74 10.38 -10.59 5.39
N LEU A 75 11.61 -10.17 5.10
CA LEU A 75 12.60 -10.94 4.36
C LEU A 75 13.63 -11.46 5.35
N SER A 76 14.12 -12.68 5.17
CA SER A 76 15.30 -13.14 5.91
C SER A 76 16.56 -12.64 5.23
N SER A 77 17.47 -12.03 5.99
CA SER A 77 18.81 -11.71 5.53
C SER A 77 19.68 -12.97 5.58
N SER A 78 20.46 -13.26 4.52
CA SER A 78 21.57 -14.21 4.59
C SER A 78 22.90 -13.48 4.42
N ASP A 79 23.82 -13.74 5.33
CA ASP A 79 24.82 -12.81 5.86
C ASP A 79 25.86 -12.19 4.88
N THR A 80 26.29 -10.99 5.27
CA THR A 80 27.46 -10.14 4.88
C THR A 80 27.65 -9.57 3.47
N ASP A 81 27.16 -10.15 2.38
CA ASP A 81 27.23 -9.50 1.06
C ASP A 81 25.87 -8.91 0.72
N LEU A 82 25.77 -7.57 0.77
CA LEU A 82 24.63 -6.78 0.28
C LEU A 82 24.38 -6.96 -1.24
N ASP A 83 25.08 -7.89 -1.87
CA ASP A 83 25.01 -8.19 -3.29
C ASP A 83 24.35 -9.57 -3.48
N ALA A 84 23.01 -9.56 -3.50
CA ALA A 84 22.16 -10.60 -4.05
C ALA A 84 22.23 -12.01 -3.41
N SER A 85 22.31 -12.10 -2.08
CA SER A 85 21.87 -13.34 -1.42
C SER A 85 20.34 -13.44 -1.52
N ALA A 86 19.81 -14.62 -1.83
CA ALA A 86 18.39 -14.79 -2.14
C ALA A 86 17.52 -14.54 -0.90
N GLU A 87 17.09 -13.29 -0.73
CA GLU A 87 16.14 -12.85 0.31
C GLU A 87 14.87 -13.69 0.20
N ARG A 88 14.61 -14.50 1.22
CA ARG A 88 13.41 -15.33 1.31
C ARG A 88 12.36 -14.58 2.12
N VAL A 89 11.16 -14.45 1.57
CA VAL A 89 10.01 -13.98 2.34
C VAL A 89 9.70 -14.99 3.44
N VAL A 90 9.76 -14.55 4.69
CA VAL A 90 9.46 -15.38 5.87
C VAL A 90 8.09 -15.07 6.47
N TRP A 91 7.54 -13.91 6.13
CA TRP A 91 6.23 -13.48 6.58
C TRP A 91 5.65 -12.46 5.59
N GLU A 92 4.34 -12.53 5.38
CA GLU A 92 3.59 -11.58 4.57
C GLU A 92 2.30 -11.21 5.30
N TRP A 93 1.88 -9.98 5.11
CA TRP A 93 0.61 -9.49 5.63
C TRP A 93 0.04 -8.43 4.72
N GLN A 94 -1.27 -8.54 4.49
CA GLN A 94 -2.02 -7.61 3.69
C GLN A 94 -3.21 -7.12 4.48
N MET A 95 -3.44 -5.80 4.46
CA MET A 95 -4.65 -5.21 4.99
C MET A 95 -5.03 -3.95 4.22
N ASP A 96 -6.32 -3.61 4.23
CA ASP A 96 -6.76 -2.29 3.81
C ASP A 96 -6.63 -1.32 4.99
N LEU A 97 -5.77 -0.31 4.84
CA LEU A 97 -5.69 0.79 5.78
C LEU A 97 -6.78 1.80 5.48
N GLN A 98 -7.54 2.17 6.52
CA GLN A 98 -8.58 3.19 6.45
C GLN A 98 -8.26 4.36 7.37
N PHE A 99 -8.46 5.56 6.83
CA PHE A 99 -8.34 6.83 7.53
C PHE A 99 -9.58 7.66 7.30
N ALA A 100 -10.01 8.42 8.30
CA ALA A 100 -11.18 9.28 8.21
C ALA A 100 -10.90 10.65 8.82
N VAL A 101 -11.31 11.69 8.13
CA VAL A 101 -11.21 13.09 8.57
C VAL A 101 -12.55 13.79 8.40
N MET A 102 -12.79 14.83 9.20
CA MET A 102 -14.00 15.65 9.06
C MET A 102 -13.90 16.60 7.87
N ASP A 103 -12.71 17.16 7.61
CA ASP A 103 -12.45 18.12 6.55
C ASP A 103 -11.01 17.94 6.04
N PRO A 104 -10.80 17.40 4.83
CA PRO A 104 -9.46 17.21 4.28
C PRO A 104 -8.76 18.54 3.94
N SER A 105 -9.51 19.65 3.82
CA SER A 105 -8.90 20.97 3.59
C SER A 105 -8.22 21.54 4.85
N ALA A 106 -8.51 20.97 6.02
CA ALA A 106 -7.88 21.33 7.28
C ALA A 106 -6.56 20.58 7.53
N ILE A 107 -6.17 19.66 6.64
CA ILE A 107 -4.90 18.92 6.76
C ILE A 107 -3.74 19.89 6.51
N THR A 108 -2.81 19.94 7.45
CA THR A 108 -1.59 20.76 7.34
C THR A 108 -0.44 19.94 6.79
N GLU A 109 0.51 20.61 6.12
CA GLU A 109 1.78 20.00 5.71
C GLU A 109 2.49 19.34 6.91
N GLY A 110 3.00 18.13 6.71
CA GLY A 110 3.65 17.34 7.76
C GLY A 110 2.70 16.66 8.76
N GLN A 111 1.38 16.78 8.60
CA GLN A 111 0.45 16.00 9.42
C GLN A 111 0.49 14.52 9.01
N VAL A 112 0.67 13.63 9.98
CA VAL A 112 0.79 12.18 9.76
C VAL A 112 -0.22 11.39 10.57
N PHE A 113 -0.62 10.23 10.06
CA PHE A 113 -1.28 9.19 10.84
C PHE A 113 -0.28 8.09 11.19
N LEU A 114 -0.24 7.71 12.47
CA LEU A 114 0.63 6.62 12.93
C LEU A 114 -0.10 5.27 12.85
N ARG A 115 0.63 4.26 12.36
CA ARG A 115 0.19 2.87 12.34
C ARG A 115 1.26 1.97 12.91
N GLN A 116 0.88 1.16 13.90
CA GLN A 116 1.73 0.14 14.48
C GLN A 116 1.37 -1.22 13.88
N VAL A 117 2.39 -1.95 13.44
CA VAL A 117 2.31 -3.35 13.07
C VAL A 117 3.18 -4.13 14.02
N ARG A 118 2.61 -5.18 14.61
CA ARG A 118 3.29 -6.04 15.58
C ARG A 118 3.15 -7.47 15.15
N LEU A 119 4.26 -8.17 15.00
CA LEU A 119 4.29 -9.58 14.59
C LEU A 119 5.31 -10.37 15.41
N THR A 120 5.05 -11.67 15.51
CA THR A 120 5.95 -12.64 16.10
C THR A 120 6.46 -13.57 15.00
N VAL A 121 7.77 -13.68 14.86
CA VAL A 121 8.46 -14.54 13.90
C VAL A 121 9.47 -15.43 14.62
N VAL A 122 10.05 -16.40 13.92
CA VAL A 122 11.13 -17.21 14.49
C VAL A 122 12.35 -16.32 14.79
N PRO A 123 13.26 -16.70 15.70
CA PRO A 123 14.53 -15.98 15.88
C PRO A 123 15.40 -16.03 14.60
N GLY A 124 15.99 -14.89 14.22
CA GLY A 124 16.80 -14.76 13.00
C GLY A 124 17.16 -13.32 12.62
N GLU A 125 17.97 -13.17 11.58
CA GLU A 125 18.33 -11.88 10.95
C GLU A 125 17.32 -11.56 9.82
N TYR A 126 16.82 -10.32 9.81
CA TYR A 126 15.74 -9.84 8.94
C TYR A 126 16.03 -8.46 8.37
#